data_AF-A0A067BW23-F1
#
_entry.id   AF-A0A067BW23-F1
#
_cell.length_a   1.000
_cell.length_b   1.000
_cell.length_c   1.000
_cell.angle_alpha   90.00
_cell.angle_beta   90.00
_cell.angle_gamma   90.00
#
_symmetry.space_group_name_H-M   'P 1'
#
loop_
_entity.id
_entity.type
_entity.pdbx_description
1 polymer ?
#
loop_
_entity_poly.entity_id
_entity_poly.type
_entity_poly.pdbx_seq_one_letter_code
_entity_poly.pdbx_strand_id
1 'polypeptide(L)'
;MAKKDPSLLRHCDKRGNGIAHYAASKGSAATMQWLADAHVHLKARNDKGQTLVHIAAAANNVTILAWCDGNGLDMNAVDHQGQTPAHLAARRCYVQTVMWLGDHGCNLFALDRAGCSALDVARQGSLDHANELHAYLRRIQNSNQLWVDDADHERTKKAAVQAPPVPSAKNETGHSAAKALQAQLTSALLARNITDADFAYTYLASHFPETLSGLSEHLDLAPAELATTLASIAKWSLYHRPQNENDDDDNQATHG
;
A
#
# COMPACT_ATOMS: atom_id res chain seq x y z
N MET A 1 42.29 32.57 -4.32
CA MET A 1 41.15 31.73 -4.73
C MET A 1 41.58 30.28 -4.62
N ALA A 2 41.07 29.54 -3.64
CA ALA A 2 41.45 28.14 -3.44
C ALA A 2 41.09 27.36 -4.71
N LYS A 3 42.09 26.73 -5.34
CA LYS A 3 41.89 25.82 -6.47
C LYS A 3 40.90 24.75 -6.00
N LYS A 4 39.66 24.78 -6.51
CA LYS A 4 38.67 23.73 -6.30
C LYS A 4 39.28 22.47 -6.90
N ASP A 5 39.85 21.60 -6.07
CA ASP A 5 40.30 20.30 -6.52
C ASP A 5 39.05 19.46 -6.82
N PRO A 6 38.75 19.17 -8.10
CA PRO A 6 37.53 18.44 -8.48
C PRO A 6 37.55 16.99 -7.98
N SER A 7 38.71 16.47 -7.53
CA SER A 7 38.81 15.14 -6.93
C SER A 7 38.07 15.02 -5.59
N LEU A 8 37.94 16.12 -4.83
CA LEU A 8 37.22 16.14 -3.55
C LEU A 8 35.73 15.83 -3.71
N LEU A 9 35.14 16.17 -4.86
CA LEU A 9 33.73 15.89 -5.15
C LEU A 9 33.44 14.40 -5.34
N ARG A 10 34.48 13.59 -5.56
CA ARG A 10 34.39 12.13 -5.74
C ARG A 10 34.64 11.35 -4.45
N HIS A 11 35.04 12.03 -3.37
CA HIS A 11 35.30 11.35 -2.11
C HIS A 11 33.99 10.93 -1.43
N CYS A 12 34.01 9.76 -0.80
CA CYS A 12 32.90 9.21 -0.02
C CYS A 12 33.32 8.99 1.43
N ASP A 13 32.36 9.10 2.35
CA ASP A 13 32.59 8.76 3.76
C ASP A 13 32.76 7.23 3.95
N LYS A 14 32.97 6.80 5.20
CA LYS A 14 33.07 5.37 5.59
C LYS A 14 31.79 4.55 5.36
N ARG A 15 30.72 5.18 4.91
CA ARG A 15 29.42 4.57 4.62
C ARG A 15 29.08 4.66 3.13
N GLY A 16 30.03 5.07 2.29
CA GLY A 16 29.85 5.25 0.84
C GLY A 16 29.06 6.52 0.47
N ASN A 17 28.76 7.42 1.41
CA ASN A 17 28.07 8.67 1.13
C ASN A 17 29.04 9.70 0.55
N GLY A 18 28.92 9.97 -0.75
CA GLY A 18 29.51 11.16 -1.36
C GLY A 18 28.77 12.46 -1.05
N ILE A 19 29.31 13.59 -1.50
CA ILE A 19 28.74 14.94 -1.29
C ILE A 19 27.27 15.06 -1.73
N ALA A 20 26.89 14.38 -2.81
CA ALA A 20 25.53 14.38 -3.33
C ALA A 20 24.53 13.76 -2.34
N HIS A 21 24.91 12.70 -1.59
CA HIS A 21 24.04 12.09 -0.59
C HIS A 21 23.74 13.05 0.56
N TYR A 22 24.74 13.80 1.02
CA TYR A 22 24.53 14.82 2.05
C TYR A 22 23.69 16.00 1.55
N ALA A 23 23.92 16.42 0.31
CA ALA A 23 23.10 17.44 -0.34
C ALA A 23 21.64 16.97 -0.49
N ALA A 24 21.39 15.70 -0.79
CA ALA A 24 20.03 15.17 -0.83
C ALA A 24 19.35 15.12 0.55
N SER A 25 20.11 14.97 1.63
CA SER A 25 19.58 14.97 2.99
C SER A 25 19.30 16.37 3.54
N LYS A 26 20.19 17.33 3.30
CA LYS A 26 20.22 18.64 3.99
C LYS A 26 20.34 19.85 3.07
N GLY A 27 20.64 19.63 1.80
CA GLY A 27 20.86 20.70 0.82
C GLY A 27 19.57 21.22 0.20
N SER A 28 19.74 22.19 -0.70
CA SER A 28 18.68 22.77 -1.52
C SER A 28 18.75 22.27 -2.96
N ALA A 29 17.69 22.49 -3.74
CA ALA A 29 17.71 22.20 -5.18
C ALA A 29 18.83 22.95 -5.91
N ALA A 30 19.20 24.16 -5.47
CA ALA A 30 20.33 24.91 -6.03
C ALA A 30 21.67 24.20 -5.79
N THR A 31 21.87 23.59 -4.62
CA THR A 31 23.06 22.77 -4.34
C THR A 31 23.09 21.53 -5.24
N MET A 32 21.94 20.89 -5.45
CA MET A 32 21.84 19.73 -6.36
C MET A 32 22.14 20.12 -7.81
N GLN A 33 21.62 21.26 -8.26
CA GLN A 33 21.90 21.80 -9.59
C GLN A 33 23.39 22.09 -9.76
N TRP A 34 24.02 22.74 -8.78
CA TRP A 34 25.45 23.00 -8.80
C TRP A 34 26.29 21.71 -8.86
N LEU A 35 25.87 20.65 -8.15
CA LEU A 35 26.53 19.35 -8.21
C LEU A 35 26.33 18.64 -9.56
N ALA A 36 25.16 18.80 -10.18
CA ALA A 36 24.90 18.30 -11.54
C ALA A 36 25.80 18.99 -12.57
N ASP A 37 25.91 20.32 -12.49
CA ASP A 37 26.76 21.14 -13.35
C ASP A 37 28.26 20.83 -13.15
N ALA A 38 28.64 20.43 -11.93
CA ALA A 38 29.99 19.97 -11.60
C ALA A 38 30.28 18.51 -12.03
N HIS A 39 29.37 17.87 -12.79
CA HIS A 39 29.47 16.49 -13.28
C HIS A 39 29.71 15.45 -12.17
N VAL A 40 29.11 15.66 -10.99
CA VAL A 40 29.14 14.67 -9.90
C VAL A 40 28.27 13.46 -10.27
N HIS A 41 28.68 12.26 -9.85
CA HIS A 41 27.92 11.03 -10.08
C HIS A 41 26.66 10.97 -9.18
N LEU A 42 25.55 11.53 -9.66
CA LEU A 42 24.28 11.59 -8.93
C LEU A 42 23.55 10.25 -8.81
N LYS A 43 23.85 9.29 -9.70
CA LYS A 43 23.27 7.93 -9.66
C LYS A 43 24.07 6.97 -8.77
N ALA A 44 25.04 7.48 -8.02
CA ALA A 44 25.81 6.68 -7.08
C ALA A 44 24.90 6.08 -5.98
N ARG A 45 25.29 4.91 -5.49
CA ARG A 45 24.71 4.25 -4.33
C ARG A 45 25.73 4.26 -3.19
N ASN A 46 25.25 4.47 -1.97
CA ASN A 46 26.07 4.28 -0.77
C ASN A 46 26.20 2.79 -0.41
N ASP A 47 26.88 2.47 0.70
CA ASP A 47 27.14 1.07 1.09
C ASP A 47 25.87 0.28 1.46
N LYS A 48 24.76 0.97 1.70
CA LYS A 48 23.44 0.37 1.91
C LYS A 48 22.67 0.16 0.60
N GLY A 49 23.25 0.52 -0.54
CA GLY A 49 22.59 0.50 -1.84
C GLY A 49 21.65 1.69 -2.06
N GLN A 50 21.67 2.69 -1.18
CA GLN A 50 20.73 3.81 -1.22
C GLN A 50 21.17 4.86 -2.22
N THR A 51 20.23 5.29 -3.06
CA THR A 51 20.39 6.41 -4.01
C THR A 51 20.04 7.74 -3.36
N LEU A 52 20.22 8.85 -4.08
CA LEU A 52 19.81 10.17 -3.61
C LEU A 52 18.32 10.24 -3.23
N VAL A 53 17.46 9.57 -4.00
CA VAL A 53 16.01 9.53 -3.75
C VAL A 53 15.70 8.90 -2.39
N HIS A 54 16.39 7.80 -2.05
CA HIS A 54 16.27 7.16 -0.74
C HIS A 54 16.63 8.13 0.39
N ILE A 55 17.74 8.86 0.24
CA ILE A 55 18.22 9.79 1.26
C ILE A 55 17.26 10.98 1.40
N ALA A 56 16.76 11.53 0.29
CA ALA A 56 15.79 12.62 0.30
C ALA A 56 14.46 12.21 0.94
N ALA A 57 13.95 11.01 0.61
CA ALA A 57 12.73 10.46 1.20
C ALA A 57 12.90 10.20 2.71
N ALA A 58 14.03 9.60 3.11
CA ALA A 58 14.36 9.41 4.52
C ALA A 58 14.60 10.72 5.29
N ALA A 59 14.82 11.84 4.60
CA ALA A 59 15.01 13.16 5.20
C ALA A 59 13.76 14.06 5.15
N ASN A 60 12.62 13.55 4.64
CA ASN A 60 11.40 14.33 4.40
C ASN A 60 11.62 15.55 3.47
N ASN A 61 12.54 15.43 2.50
CA ASN A 61 12.94 16.54 1.65
C ASN A 61 12.26 16.47 0.27
N VAL A 62 10.98 16.84 0.23
CA VAL A 62 10.14 16.82 -0.98
C VAL A 62 10.72 17.71 -2.09
N THR A 63 11.35 18.83 -1.75
CA THR A 63 11.99 19.72 -2.74
C THR A 63 13.10 19.02 -3.52
N ILE A 64 13.91 18.22 -2.83
CA ILE A 64 14.95 17.42 -3.49
C ILE A 64 14.34 16.26 -4.26
N LEU A 65 13.28 15.63 -3.74
CA LEU A 65 12.56 14.57 -4.48
C LEU A 65 12.00 15.10 -5.81
N ALA A 66 11.40 16.28 -5.82
CA ALA A 66 10.93 16.94 -7.04
C ALA A 66 12.08 17.25 -8.01
N TRP A 67 13.24 17.70 -7.50
CA TRP A 67 14.41 17.90 -8.32
C TRP A 67 14.92 16.58 -8.91
N CYS A 68 14.96 15.49 -8.13
CA CYS A 68 15.37 14.17 -8.59
C CYS A 68 14.45 13.64 -9.69
N ASP A 69 13.13 13.78 -9.51
CA ASP A 69 12.12 13.37 -10.49
C ASP A 69 12.27 14.15 -11.81
N GLY A 70 12.39 15.48 -11.73
CA GLY A 70 12.63 16.34 -12.90
C GLY A 70 13.97 16.07 -13.61
N ASN A 71 14.93 15.41 -12.96
CA ASN A 71 16.21 15.00 -13.54
C ASN A 71 16.24 13.50 -13.94
N GLY A 72 15.09 12.81 -13.92
CA GLY A 72 14.96 11.42 -14.37
C GLY A 72 15.74 10.42 -13.50
N LEU A 73 15.85 10.68 -12.20
CA LEU A 73 16.36 9.69 -11.25
C LEU A 73 15.28 8.63 -11.01
N ASP A 74 15.72 7.39 -10.79
CA ASP A 74 14.81 6.28 -10.52
C ASP A 74 14.19 6.41 -9.13
N MET A 75 12.91 6.79 -9.12
CA MET A 75 12.11 6.97 -7.90
C MET A 75 11.67 5.64 -7.29
N ASN A 76 11.76 4.54 -8.04
CA ASN A 76 11.45 3.16 -7.62
C ASN A 76 12.70 2.33 -7.33
N ALA A 77 13.87 2.97 -7.26
CA ALA A 77 15.11 2.30 -6.96
C ALA A 77 15.00 1.51 -5.64
N VAL A 78 15.63 0.34 -5.58
CA VAL A 78 15.71 -0.46 -4.35
C VAL A 78 17.10 -0.40 -3.75
N ASP A 79 17.17 -0.42 -2.42
CA ASP A 79 18.39 -0.56 -1.65
C ASP A 79 18.76 -2.03 -1.37
N HIS A 80 19.83 -2.28 -0.61
CA HIS A 80 20.27 -3.65 -0.29
C HIS A 80 19.29 -4.46 0.56
N GLN A 81 18.26 -3.84 1.15
CA GLN A 81 17.18 -4.54 1.85
C GLN A 81 15.94 -4.71 0.97
N GLY A 82 16.02 -4.33 -0.31
CA GLY A 82 14.86 -4.30 -1.21
C GLY A 82 13.91 -3.14 -0.91
N GLN A 83 14.31 -2.18 -0.08
CA GLN A 83 13.45 -1.08 0.32
C GLN A 83 13.47 0.00 -0.76
N THR A 84 12.28 0.49 -1.12
CA THR A 84 12.11 1.67 -1.97
C THR A 84 12.21 2.97 -1.15
N PRO A 85 12.36 4.16 -1.76
CA PRO A 85 12.31 5.42 -1.04
C PRO A 85 11.05 5.59 -0.20
N ALA A 86 9.90 5.07 -0.68
CA ALA A 86 8.64 5.09 0.04
C ALA A 86 8.69 4.29 1.35
N HIS A 87 9.37 3.13 1.39
CA HIS A 87 9.57 2.38 2.63
C HIS A 87 10.36 3.19 3.67
N LEU A 88 11.38 3.93 3.23
CA LEU A 88 12.19 4.74 4.13
C LEU A 88 11.39 5.92 4.72
N ALA A 89 10.57 6.58 3.91
CA ALA A 89 9.69 7.65 4.35
C ALA A 89 8.58 7.13 5.29
N ALA A 90 7.96 5.99 4.94
CA ALA A 90 6.93 5.34 5.75
C ALA A 90 7.45 4.93 7.13
N ARG A 91 8.66 4.35 7.21
CA ARG A 91 9.31 3.97 8.48
C ARG A 91 9.54 5.16 9.42
N ARG A 92 9.64 6.36 8.88
CA ARG A 92 9.84 7.61 9.64
C ARG A 92 8.53 8.39 9.82
N CYS A 93 7.40 7.80 9.42
CA CYS A 93 6.08 8.40 9.52
C CYS A 93 5.93 9.70 8.70
N TYR A 94 6.67 9.84 7.60
CA TYR A 94 6.59 11.02 6.73
C TYR A 94 5.47 10.87 5.68
N VAL A 95 4.22 10.92 6.14
CA VAL A 95 3.02 10.67 5.31
C VAL A 95 2.99 11.55 4.07
N GLN A 96 3.22 12.86 4.21
CA GLN A 96 3.22 13.77 3.06
C GLN A 96 4.27 13.41 2.01
N THR A 97 5.44 12.91 2.42
CA THR A 97 6.47 12.44 1.50
C THR A 97 6.06 11.15 0.80
N VAL A 98 5.44 10.21 1.53
CA VAL A 98 4.93 8.96 0.92
C VAL A 98 3.81 9.25 -0.09
N MET A 99 2.88 10.15 0.24
CA MET A 99 1.84 10.61 -0.66
C MET A 99 2.43 11.28 -1.90
N TRP A 100 3.37 12.20 -1.71
CA TRP A 100 4.04 12.85 -2.84
C TRP A 100 4.73 11.84 -3.76
N LEU A 101 5.42 10.84 -3.19
CA LEU A 101 6.04 9.76 -3.97
C LEU A 101 4.97 8.97 -4.76
N GLY A 102 3.84 8.64 -4.15
CA GLY A 102 2.71 7.97 -4.81
C GLY A 102 2.16 8.77 -5.99
N ASP A 103 1.94 10.07 -5.81
CA ASP A 103 1.42 10.98 -6.85
C ASP A 103 2.38 11.08 -8.05
N HIS A 104 3.68 10.84 -7.83
CA HIS A 104 4.72 10.86 -8.88
C HIS A 104 5.08 9.44 -9.36
N GLY A 105 4.16 8.48 -9.24
CA GLY A 105 4.29 7.15 -9.83
C GLY A 105 5.23 6.19 -9.10
N CYS A 106 5.56 6.46 -7.83
CA CYS A 106 6.29 5.49 -7.01
C CYS A 106 5.38 4.32 -6.61
N ASN A 107 5.90 3.09 -6.73
CA ASN A 107 5.19 1.90 -6.33
C ASN A 107 5.17 1.76 -4.79
N LEU A 108 4.05 2.15 -4.19
CA LEU A 108 3.80 2.00 -2.75
C LEU A 108 3.53 0.55 -2.31
N PHE A 109 3.24 -0.33 -3.26
CA PHE A 109 2.93 -1.76 -3.04
C PHE A 109 4.14 -2.67 -3.26
N ALA A 110 5.30 -2.12 -3.64
CA ALA A 110 6.53 -2.88 -3.72
C ALA A 110 6.84 -3.52 -2.36
N LEU A 111 7.29 -4.78 -2.37
CA LEU A 111 7.66 -5.51 -1.17
C LEU A 111 9.17 -5.47 -0.97
N ASP A 112 9.59 -5.22 0.27
CA ASP A 112 10.99 -5.37 0.66
C ASP A 112 11.38 -6.85 0.84
N ARG A 113 12.64 -7.12 1.23
CA ARG A 113 13.11 -8.49 1.47
C ARG A 113 12.40 -9.21 2.61
N ALA A 114 11.74 -8.49 3.52
CA ALA A 114 10.92 -9.07 4.57
C ALA A 114 9.47 -9.31 4.11
N GLY A 115 9.14 -9.01 2.85
CA GLY A 115 7.80 -9.14 2.31
C GLY A 115 6.85 -8.05 2.81
N CYS A 116 7.39 -6.94 3.34
CA CYS A 116 6.59 -5.82 3.83
C CYS A 116 6.46 -4.74 2.76
N SER A 117 5.26 -4.19 2.58
CA SER A 117 5.04 -2.98 1.78
C SER A 117 5.33 -1.70 2.56
N ALA A 118 5.36 -0.55 1.87
CA ALA A 118 5.49 0.75 2.55
C ALA A 118 4.35 0.99 3.56
N LEU A 119 3.13 0.51 3.28
CA LEU A 119 2.00 0.59 4.20
C LEU A 119 2.21 -0.29 5.45
N ASP A 120 2.74 -1.50 5.28
CA ASP A 120 3.04 -2.41 6.41
C ASP A 120 4.08 -1.81 7.33
N VAL A 121 5.09 -1.16 6.75
CA VAL A 121 6.13 -0.45 7.50
C VAL A 121 5.56 0.78 8.23
N ALA A 122 4.63 1.53 7.61
CA ALA A 122 3.95 2.64 8.28
C ALA A 122 3.13 2.15 9.49
N ARG A 123 2.44 1.01 9.36
CA ARG A 123 1.64 0.39 10.42
C ARG A 123 2.47 -0.04 11.64
N GLN A 124 3.72 -0.45 11.42
CA GLN A 124 4.65 -0.78 12.51
C GLN A 124 5.09 0.46 13.30
N GLY A 125 5.09 1.65 12.67
CA GLY A 125 5.49 2.90 13.32
C GLY A 125 4.36 3.56 14.08
N SER A 126 3.22 3.81 13.43
CA SER A 126 2.07 4.50 14.03
C SER A 126 0.78 4.20 13.28
N LEU A 127 -0.28 3.91 14.05
CA LEU A 127 -1.59 3.56 13.52
C LEU A 127 -2.25 4.72 12.77
N ASP A 128 -2.11 5.96 13.25
CA ASP A 128 -2.70 7.15 12.61
C ASP A 128 -2.10 7.41 11.23
N HIS A 129 -0.78 7.28 11.10
CA HIS A 129 -0.08 7.46 9.82
C HIS A 129 -0.44 6.35 8.83
N ALA A 130 -0.62 5.12 9.31
CA ALA A 130 -1.10 4.02 8.50
C ALA A 130 -2.54 4.27 8.01
N ASN A 131 -3.41 4.81 8.87
CA ASN A 131 -4.79 5.16 8.51
C ASN A 131 -4.83 6.28 7.46
N GLU A 132 -3.98 7.30 7.57
CA GLU A 132 -3.87 8.37 6.58
C GLU A 132 -3.37 7.86 5.23
N LEU A 133 -2.30 7.07 5.23
CA LEU A 133 -1.78 6.47 3.99
C LEU A 133 -2.80 5.51 3.38
N HIS A 134 -3.56 4.79 4.21
CA HIS A 134 -4.64 3.92 3.77
C HIS A 134 -5.80 4.69 3.12
N ALA A 135 -6.19 5.82 3.71
CA ALA A 135 -7.19 6.72 3.15
C ALA A 135 -6.73 7.32 1.80
N TYR A 136 -5.44 7.66 1.70
CA TYR A 136 -4.83 8.14 0.45
C TYR A 136 -4.83 7.05 -0.64
N LEU A 137 -4.41 5.82 -0.32
CA LEU A 137 -4.44 4.71 -1.28
C LEU A 137 -5.86 4.40 -1.76
N ARG A 138 -6.87 4.47 -0.87
CA ARG A 138 -8.29 4.33 -1.25
C ARG A 138 -8.71 5.44 -2.22
N ARG A 139 -8.24 6.68 -2.06
CA ARG A 139 -8.54 7.79 -2.96
C ARG A 139 -7.95 7.58 -4.35
N ILE A 140 -6.70 7.12 -4.46
CA ILE A 140 -6.06 6.84 -5.76
C ILE A 140 -6.76 5.67 -6.45
N GLN A 141 -7.06 4.60 -5.73
CA GLN A 141 -7.75 3.42 -6.29
C GLN A 141 -9.16 3.77 -6.76
N ASN A 142 -9.90 4.58 -6.01
CA ASN A 142 -11.22 5.06 -6.44
C ASN A 142 -11.13 6.11 -7.58
N SER A 143 -10.04 6.89 -7.66
CA SER A 143 -9.83 7.85 -8.77
C SER A 143 -9.40 7.16 -10.07
N ASN A 144 -8.79 5.96 -9.98
CA ASN A 144 -8.53 5.10 -11.14
C ASN A 144 -9.79 4.39 -11.69
N GLN A 145 -10.98 4.66 -11.13
CA GLN A 145 -12.27 4.19 -11.63
C GLN A 145 -13.01 5.24 -12.50
N LEU A 146 -12.33 6.36 -12.83
CA LEU A 146 -12.88 7.50 -13.58
C LEU A 146 -12.23 7.62 -14.97
N TRP A 147 -12.27 6.56 -15.76
CA TRP A 147 -12.20 6.64 -17.22
C TRP A 147 -13.15 5.60 -17.82
N VAL A 148 -14.42 5.96 -17.91
CA VAL A 148 -15.32 5.52 -18.97
C VAL A 148 -16.03 6.79 -19.45
N ASP A 149 -15.73 7.19 -20.68
CA ASP A 149 -16.39 8.29 -21.37
C ASP A 149 -17.91 8.01 -21.52
N ASP A 150 -18.66 9.10 -21.38
CA ASP A 150 -20.02 9.36 -21.89
C ASP A 150 -21.26 8.56 -21.39
N ALA A 151 -22.23 9.36 -20.90
CA ALA A 151 -23.68 9.32 -21.18
C ALA A 151 -24.72 8.92 -20.09
N ASP A 152 -24.40 8.31 -18.94
CA ASP A 152 -25.47 7.76 -18.06
C ASP A 152 -25.66 8.39 -16.66
N HIS A 153 -25.08 9.56 -16.37
CA HIS A 153 -25.06 10.12 -15.00
C HIS A 153 -26.35 10.79 -14.49
N GLU A 154 -27.50 10.63 -15.15
CA GLU A 154 -28.79 11.18 -14.68
C GLU A 154 -29.86 10.14 -14.31
N ARG A 155 -29.50 8.85 -14.20
CA ARG A 155 -30.44 7.81 -13.71
C ARG A 155 -30.34 7.49 -12.22
N THR A 156 -29.26 7.83 -11.53
CA THR A 156 -29.00 7.33 -10.17
C THR A 156 -29.32 8.31 -9.04
N LYS A 157 -29.72 9.56 -9.35
CA LYS A 157 -30.13 10.54 -8.32
C LYS A 157 -31.53 10.33 -7.72
N LYS A 158 -32.25 9.24 -8.07
CA LYS A 158 -33.64 9.04 -7.63
C LYS A 158 -33.93 7.75 -6.85
N ALA A 159 -32.92 7.05 -6.34
CA ALA A 159 -33.14 5.86 -5.52
C ALA A 159 -32.29 5.87 -4.24
N ALA A 160 -32.43 6.92 -3.43
CA ALA A 160 -32.25 6.80 -1.98
C ALA A 160 -33.65 6.76 -1.38
N VAL A 161 -34.07 5.60 -0.87
CA VAL A 161 -35.06 5.33 0.21
C VAL A 161 -35.49 3.87 0.07
N GLN A 162 -34.83 2.98 0.83
CA GLN A 162 -35.39 1.88 1.62
C GLN A 162 -34.31 0.83 1.91
N ALA A 163 -34.09 0.58 3.20
CA ALA A 163 -33.37 -0.60 3.67
C ALA A 163 -34.19 -1.85 3.29
N PRO A 164 -33.57 -2.93 2.78
CA PRO A 164 -34.30 -4.17 2.55
C PRO A 164 -34.60 -4.88 3.88
N PRO A 165 -35.76 -5.53 4.00
CA PRO A 165 -36.20 -6.19 5.23
C PRO A 165 -35.37 -7.46 5.48
N VAL A 166 -35.09 -7.72 6.75
CA VAL A 166 -34.49 -8.98 7.22
C VAL A 166 -35.56 -10.08 7.10
N PRO A 167 -35.32 -11.19 6.37
CA PRO A 167 -36.21 -12.35 6.43
C PRO A 167 -35.79 -13.26 7.58
N SER A 168 -36.67 -13.38 8.57
CA SER A 168 -36.58 -14.37 9.65
C SER A 168 -36.72 -15.81 9.13
N ALA A 169 -35.81 -16.66 9.61
CA ALA A 169 -35.96 -18.09 9.93
C ALA A 169 -36.66 -19.02 8.91
N LYS A 170 -35.85 -19.91 8.31
CA LYS A 170 -36.11 -21.36 8.13
C LYS A 170 -34.84 -22.08 7.62
N ASN A 171 -34.50 -23.22 8.24
CA ASN A 171 -33.54 -24.27 7.82
C ASN A 171 -32.10 -24.19 8.35
N GLU A 172 -31.90 -24.74 9.56
CA GLU A 172 -30.62 -24.75 10.30
C GLU A 172 -29.51 -25.65 9.70
N THR A 173 -29.81 -26.48 8.69
CA THR A 173 -28.80 -27.35 8.03
C THR A 173 -28.15 -26.73 6.79
N GLY A 174 -28.80 -25.76 6.13
CA GLY A 174 -28.25 -25.06 4.95
C GLY A 174 -27.34 -23.88 5.30
N HIS A 175 -27.66 -23.15 6.38
CA HIS A 175 -26.92 -21.95 6.80
C HIS A 175 -25.48 -22.26 7.26
N SER A 176 -25.25 -23.42 7.87
CA SER A 176 -23.90 -23.85 8.27
C SER A 176 -23.01 -24.15 7.05
N ALA A 177 -23.57 -24.79 6.02
CA ALA A 177 -22.86 -25.11 4.79
C ALA A 177 -22.54 -23.85 3.96
N ALA A 178 -23.50 -22.94 3.81
CA ALA A 178 -23.29 -21.67 3.09
C ALA A 178 -22.24 -20.79 3.79
N LYS A 179 -22.27 -20.73 5.12
CA LYS A 179 -21.27 -20.00 5.92
C LYS A 179 -19.88 -20.63 5.80
N ALA A 180 -19.79 -21.96 5.76
CA ALA A 180 -18.52 -22.67 5.54
C ALA A 180 -17.94 -22.42 4.15
N LEU A 181 -18.76 -22.47 3.09
CA LEU A 181 -18.36 -22.15 1.72
C LEU A 181 -17.93 -20.69 1.58
N GLN A 182 -18.69 -19.76 2.16
CA GLN A 182 -18.34 -18.35 2.21
C GLN A 182 -17.00 -18.11 2.91
N ALA A 183 -16.76 -18.76 4.06
CA ALA A 183 -15.50 -18.67 4.80
C ALA A 183 -14.33 -19.27 4.01
N GLN A 184 -14.54 -20.37 3.29
CA GLN A 184 -13.52 -20.98 2.43
C GLN A 184 -13.09 -20.02 1.31
N LEU A 185 -14.04 -19.43 0.58
CA LEU A 185 -13.71 -18.48 -0.49
C LEU A 185 -13.08 -17.19 0.06
N THR A 186 -13.61 -16.67 1.17
CA THR A 186 -13.06 -15.48 1.84
C THR A 186 -11.62 -15.74 2.32
N SER A 187 -11.34 -16.89 2.93
CA SER A 187 -10.00 -17.27 3.37
C SER A 187 -9.02 -17.44 2.21
N ALA A 188 -9.48 -17.98 1.06
CA ALA A 188 -8.67 -18.09 -0.15
C ALA A 188 -8.29 -16.73 -0.75
N LEU A 189 -9.21 -15.76 -0.72
CA LEU A 189 -8.95 -14.37 -1.11
C LEU A 189 -7.98 -13.69 -0.12
N LEU A 190 -8.21 -13.86 1.19
CA LEU A 190 -7.36 -13.33 2.25
C LEU A 190 -5.93 -13.85 2.17
N ALA A 191 -5.74 -15.15 1.93
CA ALA A 191 -4.42 -15.78 1.82
C ALA A 191 -3.55 -15.20 0.69
N ARG A 192 -4.19 -14.58 -0.32
CA ARG A 192 -3.52 -13.95 -1.47
C ARG A 192 -3.67 -12.42 -1.48
N ASN A 193 -4.22 -11.83 -0.42
CA ASN A 193 -4.49 -10.40 -0.29
C ASN A 193 -5.34 -9.82 -1.45
N ILE A 194 -6.25 -10.63 -1.99
CA ILE A 194 -7.14 -10.21 -3.07
C ILE A 194 -8.33 -9.48 -2.45
N THR A 195 -8.37 -8.16 -2.64
CA THR A 195 -9.44 -7.28 -2.13
C THR A 195 -10.18 -6.52 -3.24
N ASP A 196 -9.75 -6.73 -4.48
CA ASP A 196 -10.34 -6.16 -5.69
C ASP A 196 -11.46 -7.07 -6.21
N ALA A 197 -12.60 -6.49 -6.60
CA ALA A 197 -13.79 -7.23 -6.99
C ALA A 197 -13.65 -7.95 -8.33
N ASP A 198 -13.01 -7.31 -9.31
CA ASP A 198 -12.82 -7.87 -10.66
C ASP A 198 -11.76 -8.99 -10.63
N PHE A 199 -10.69 -8.78 -9.84
CA PHE A 199 -9.68 -9.81 -9.62
C PHE A 199 -10.19 -10.97 -8.77
N ALA A 200 -11.06 -10.71 -7.78
CA ALA A 200 -11.69 -11.76 -6.99
C ALA A 200 -12.54 -12.68 -7.85
N TYR A 201 -13.33 -12.14 -8.79
CA TYR A 201 -14.17 -12.95 -9.67
C TYR A 201 -13.31 -13.86 -10.58
N THR A 202 -12.33 -13.29 -11.27
CA THR A 202 -11.46 -14.06 -12.19
C THR A 202 -10.65 -15.14 -11.46
N TYR A 203 -10.18 -14.84 -10.24
CA TYR A 203 -9.46 -15.79 -9.41
C TYR A 203 -10.36 -16.92 -8.87
N LEU A 204 -11.54 -16.58 -8.34
CA LEU A 204 -12.47 -17.58 -7.81
C LEU A 204 -13.07 -18.45 -8.91
N ALA A 205 -13.38 -17.88 -10.07
CA ALA A 205 -13.87 -18.63 -11.23
C ALA A 205 -12.81 -19.61 -11.78
N SER A 206 -11.52 -19.30 -11.67
CA SER A 206 -10.44 -20.16 -12.16
C SER A 206 -10.02 -21.26 -11.18
N HIS A 207 -10.06 -20.99 -9.87
CA HIS A 207 -9.55 -21.93 -8.86
C HIS A 207 -10.65 -22.65 -8.07
N PHE A 208 -11.85 -22.08 -8.02
CA PHE A 208 -12.95 -22.51 -7.16
C PHE A 208 -14.34 -22.46 -7.87
N PRO A 209 -14.48 -22.94 -9.13
CA PRO A 209 -15.71 -22.77 -9.91
C PRO A 209 -16.93 -23.49 -9.30
N GLU A 210 -16.75 -24.71 -8.79
CA GLU A 210 -17.86 -25.50 -8.22
C GLU A 210 -18.37 -24.91 -6.90
N THR A 211 -17.45 -24.47 -6.04
CA THR A 211 -17.79 -23.80 -4.77
C THR A 211 -18.39 -22.41 -4.97
N LEU A 212 -17.99 -21.69 -6.03
CA LEU A 212 -18.57 -20.41 -6.42
C LEU A 212 -20.00 -20.59 -6.96
N SER A 213 -20.21 -21.59 -7.82
CA SER A 213 -21.53 -21.93 -8.36
C SER A 213 -22.49 -22.40 -7.26
N GLY A 214 -22.03 -23.29 -6.37
CA GLY A 214 -22.86 -23.81 -5.28
C GLY A 214 -23.28 -22.72 -4.29
N LEU A 215 -22.41 -21.73 -4.01
CA LEU A 215 -22.76 -20.61 -3.15
C LEU A 215 -23.64 -19.57 -3.86
N SER A 216 -23.44 -19.37 -5.17
CA SER A 216 -24.26 -18.51 -6.03
C SER A 216 -25.69 -19.03 -6.13
N GLU A 217 -25.88 -20.34 -6.35
CA GLU A 217 -27.19 -21.00 -6.36
C GLU A 217 -27.89 -20.97 -5.00
N HIS A 218 -27.13 -21.11 -3.90
CA HIS A 218 -27.71 -21.10 -2.56
C HIS A 218 -28.18 -19.72 -2.11
N LEU A 219 -27.59 -18.65 -2.65
CA LEU A 219 -27.86 -17.26 -2.29
C LEU A 219 -28.67 -16.49 -3.35
N ASP A 220 -29.04 -17.12 -4.47
CA ASP A 220 -29.70 -16.50 -5.62
C ASP A 220 -29.00 -15.20 -6.09
N LEU A 221 -27.66 -15.21 -6.05
CA LEU A 221 -26.81 -14.04 -6.34
C LEU A 221 -25.92 -14.33 -7.54
N ALA A 222 -25.75 -13.36 -8.43
CA ALA A 222 -24.87 -13.54 -9.59
C ALA A 222 -23.42 -13.78 -9.13
N PRO A 223 -22.64 -14.67 -9.79
CA PRO A 223 -21.28 -14.99 -9.37
C PRO A 223 -20.32 -13.78 -9.26
N ALA A 224 -20.53 -12.75 -10.08
CA ALA A 224 -19.77 -11.50 -10.04
C ALA A 224 -20.13 -10.62 -8.81
N GLU A 225 -21.41 -10.55 -8.46
CA GLU A 225 -21.88 -9.85 -7.26
C GLU A 225 -21.40 -10.56 -5.99
N LEU A 226 -21.43 -11.90 -6.01
CA LEU A 226 -20.90 -12.72 -4.94
C LEU A 226 -19.38 -12.54 -4.77
N ALA A 227 -18.61 -12.49 -5.85
CA ALA A 227 -17.19 -12.19 -5.77
C ALA A 227 -16.91 -10.79 -5.21
N THR A 228 -17.73 -9.80 -5.57
CA THR A 228 -17.63 -8.42 -5.05
C THR A 228 -17.91 -8.35 -3.55
N THR A 229 -18.93 -9.06 -3.07
CA THR A 229 -19.27 -9.13 -1.64
C THR A 229 -18.18 -9.86 -0.85
N LEU A 230 -17.67 -10.98 -1.36
CA LEU A 230 -16.55 -11.71 -0.75
C LEU A 230 -15.26 -10.87 -0.71
N ALA A 231 -14.95 -10.14 -1.78
CA ALA A 231 -13.81 -9.22 -1.81
C ALA A 231 -13.97 -8.12 -0.77
N SER A 232 -15.19 -7.59 -0.59
CA SER A 232 -15.51 -6.59 0.42
C SER A 232 -15.41 -7.13 1.85
N ILE A 233 -15.81 -8.39 2.08
CA ILE A 233 -15.67 -9.07 3.38
C ILE A 233 -14.21 -9.37 3.68
N ALA A 234 -13.44 -9.86 2.70
CA ALA A 234 -12.00 -10.07 2.81
C ALA A 234 -11.27 -8.75 3.12
N LYS A 235 -11.65 -7.68 2.41
CA LYS A 235 -11.20 -6.32 2.68
C LYS A 235 -11.50 -5.93 4.12
N TRP A 236 -12.75 -6.06 4.58
CA TRP A 236 -13.12 -5.73 5.95
C TRP A 236 -12.34 -6.54 7.00
N SER A 237 -12.19 -7.86 6.80
CA SER A 237 -11.50 -8.78 7.70
C SER A 237 -10.00 -8.48 7.82
N LEU A 238 -9.33 -8.05 6.74
CA LEU A 238 -7.94 -7.57 6.80
C LEU A 238 -7.80 -6.33 7.68
N TYR A 239 -8.80 -5.44 7.65
CA TYR A 239 -8.76 -4.19 8.39
C TYR A 239 -9.32 -4.27 9.82
N HIS A 240 -10.05 -5.34 10.17
CA HIS A 240 -10.75 -5.46 11.46
C HIS A 240 -10.48 -6.77 12.20
N ARG A 241 -9.41 -7.51 11.89
CA ARG A 241 -9.09 -8.74 12.63
C ARG A 241 -8.85 -8.40 14.12
N PRO A 242 -9.67 -8.89 15.06
CA PRO A 242 -9.42 -8.68 16.47
C PRO A 242 -8.09 -9.36 16.84
N GLN A 243 -7.30 -8.69 17.70
CA GLN A 243 -6.23 -9.36 18.44
C GLN A 243 -6.85 -10.59 19.12
N ASN A 244 -6.15 -11.72 19.05
CA ASN A 244 -6.57 -12.98 19.64
C ASN A 244 -7.22 -12.78 21.01
N GLU A 245 -8.42 -13.34 21.16
CA GLU A 245 -8.91 -13.86 22.43
C GLU A 245 -7.95 -14.99 22.86
N ASN A 246 -6.87 -14.59 23.53
CA ASN A 246 -6.08 -15.40 24.43
C ASN A 246 -5.62 -14.41 25.51
N ASP A 247 -5.87 -14.74 26.78
CA ASP A 247 -5.79 -13.90 27.99
C ASP A 247 -7.14 -13.19 28.24
N ASP A 248 -8.06 -13.60 29.12
CA ASP A 248 -8.00 -14.36 30.36
C ASP A 248 -9.39 -14.98 30.65
N ASP A 249 -9.52 -16.31 30.56
CA ASP A 249 -10.71 -17.06 30.99
C ASP A 249 -10.51 -17.67 32.40
N ASP A 250 -9.66 -17.05 33.23
CA ASP A 250 -9.18 -17.62 34.50
C ASP A 250 -9.41 -16.69 35.71
N ASN A 251 -10.49 -15.90 35.73
CA ASN A 251 -10.84 -15.14 36.93
C ASN A 251 -12.34 -15.06 37.27
N GLN A 252 -13.03 -16.20 37.20
CA GLN A 252 -14.28 -16.41 37.94
C GLN A 252 -14.41 -17.85 38.49
N ALA A 253 -13.69 -18.13 39.59
CA ALA A 253 -14.02 -19.08 40.66
C ALA A 253 -12.73 -19.24 41.47
N THR A 254 -12.55 -18.67 42.65
CA THR A 254 -13.24 -19.07 43.89
C THR A 254 -13.14 -17.96 44.94
N HIS A 255 -14.29 -17.44 45.39
CA HIS A 255 -14.46 -17.09 46.79
C HIS A 255 -15.00 -18.34 47.51
N GLY A 256 -14.30 -18.78 48.54
CA GLY A 256 -14.63 -19.90 49.42
C GLY A 256 -13.50 -20.15 50.39
#